data_AF-Q9ZDE9-F1
#
_entry.id   AF-Q9ZDE9-F1
#
_cell.length_a   1.000
_cell.length_b   1.000
_cell.length_c   1.000
_cell.angle_alpha   90.00
_cell.angle_beta   90.00
_cell.angle_gamma   90.00
#
_symmetry.space_group_name_H-M   'P 1'
#
loop_
_entity.id
_entity.type
_entity.pdbx_description
1 polymer ?
#
loop_
_entity_poly.entity_id
_entity_poly.type
_entity_poly.pdbx_seq_one_letter_code
_entity_poly.pdbx_strand_id
1 'polypeptide(L)'
;MHSTNKSHNNSLANAWLKLGIISLGLGGLYSIILVVLRTPQLSSFFLNQRIFKSALIIHVNLSILIWLLSITASVWGNETSLRLVKRRGIFIPFGLLREIVTFYTFDRNDVLYIYPKLAFFATLLIAISPLAGYNTVTNNYIPMLANIVFILGLSLFGVTLLLYAINILYLFDWMKLNNLVNVTVFSTIIMFILSFVCFGWSYKSLQKIIQIIPIEIEFYYELLFWSGGHLLQFIYTQILIFIWVSLLRTITVRELKFQTFYLFILYLNFVFSILILFGHISYDIIDIAFKEFYTDHMKYLGGIAPILCLVGMVVELVLMSYRDKLVLLIYRLSTKSSKIKKDCITLSNHRTHSIIKTILLCSITLFLLGGLIAININDINLVIPAHYHGSIVGISIACMGYSYQTIIPLMDHDIHKTTKQYLITLSINWIKFAIYLLTFGQILHILGLAFSGIYGVMRKDPNSIVPMSSKLLMGMMGIGGLIAIVGGLMFVYICGKTMFFLKGMKLEYE
;
A
#
# COMPACT_ATOMS: atom_id res chain seq x y z
N MET A 1 3.01 -27.46 -21.11
CA MET A 1 2.44 -27.46 -19.75
C MET A 1 3.12 -26.50 -18.77
N HIS A 2 4.42 -26.20 -18.87
CA HIS A 2 5.06 -25.26 -17.92
C HIS A 2 4.77 -23.77 -18.19
N SER A 3 4.47 -23.39 -19.45
CA SER A 3 4.14 -22.01 -19.85
C SER A 3 2.74 -21.56 -19.44
N THR A 4 1.75 -22.46 -19.49
CA THR A 4 0.34 -22.18 -19.15
C THR A 4 0.18 -21.83 -17.67
N ASN A 5 0.87 -22.54 -16.79
CA ASN A 5 0.81 -22.26 -15.35
C ASN A 5 1.44 -20.90 -15.00
N LYS A 6 2.57 -20.52 -15.61
CA LYS A 6 3.17 -19.19 -15.39
C LYS A 6 2.25 -18.05 -15.88
N SER A 7 1.53 -18.24 -16.99
CA SER A 7 0.61 -17.21 -17.50
C SER A 7 -0.60 -17.02 -16.58
N HIS A 8 -1.15 -18.11 -16.02
CA HIS A 8 -2.26 -18.06 -15.07
C HIS A 8 -1.87 -17.37 -13.77
N ASN A 9 -0.71 -17.68 -13.19
CA ASN A 9 -0.30 -17.12 -11.89
C ASN A 9 -0.08 -15.60 -11.93
N ASN A 10 0.51 -15.09 -13.01
CA ASN A 10 0.59 -13.65 -13.23
C ASN A 10 -0.79 -13.02 -13.36
N SER A 11 -1.82 -13.77 -13.79
CA SER A 11 -3.15 -13.21 -14.02
C SER A 11 -3.90 -12.90 -12.72
N LEU A 12 -3.74 -13.71 -11.67
CA LEU A 12 -4.35 -13.45 -10.35
C LEU A 12 -3.69 -12.26 -9.65
N ALA A 13 -2.35 -12.24 -9.59
CA ALA A 13 -1.61 -11.08 -9.07
C ALA A 13 -1.95 -9.81 -9.85
N ASN A 14 -2.00 -9.88 -11.18
CA ASN A 14 -2.41 -8.76 -12.02
C ASN A 14 -3.86 -8.31 -11.78
N ALA A 15 -4.78 -9.22 -11.43
CA ALA A 15 -6.17 -8.85 -11.12
C ALA A 15 -6.25 -8.00 -9.85
N TRP A 16 -5.54 -8.41 -8.80
CA TRP A 16 -5.42 -7.61 -7.57
C TRP A 16 -4.68 -6.30 -7.79
N LEU A 17 -3.59 -6.31 -8.57
CA LEU A 17 -2.87 -5.08 -8.94
C LEU A 17 -3.77 -4.08 -9.68
N LYS A 18 -4.59 -4.55 -10.63
CA LYS A 18 -5.58 -3.74 -11.35
C LYS A 18 -6.61 -3.13 -10.39
N LEU A 19 -7.15 -3.93 -9.48
CA LEU A 19 -8.10 -3.45 -8.47
C LEU A 19 -7.49 -2.32 -7.64
N GLY A 20 -6.26 -2.52 -7.18
CA GLY A 20 -5.52 -1.50 -6.45
C GLY A 20 -5.41 -0.19 -7.24
N ILE A 21 -4.94 -0.26 -8.50
CA ILE A 21 -4.74 0.93 -9.34
C ILE A 21 -6.06 1.68 -9.57
N ILE A 22 -7.16 0.96 -9.83
CA ILE A 22 -8.49 1.55 -9.98
C ILE A 22 -8.92 2.24 -8.68
N SER A 23 -8.77 1.56 -7.54
CA SER A 23 -9.11 2.11 -6.23
C SER A 23 -8.33 3.39 -5.93
N LEU A 24 -7.02 3.40 -6.21
CA LEU A 24 -6.19 4.59 -6.04
C LEU A 24 -6.66 5.74 -6.94
N GLY A 25 -7.03 5.46 -8.19
CA GLY A 25 -7.58 6.45 -9.11
C GLY A 25 -8.89 7.07 -8.62
N LEU A 26 -9.84 6.24 -8.18
CA LEU A 26 -11.11 6.70 -7.59
C LEU A 26 -10.86 7.52 -6.30
N GLY A 27 -9.97 7.05 -5.43
CA GLY A 27 -9.55 7.80 -4.24
C GLY A 27 -8.91 9.15 -4.57
N GLY A 28 -8.14 9.22 -5.65
CA GLY A 28 -7.55 10.46 -6.18
C GLY A 28 -8.60 11.48 -6.61
N LEU A 29 -9.70 11.05 -7.23
CA LEU A 29 -10.81 11.96 -7.60
C LEU A 29 -11.46 12.59 -6.36
N TYR A 30 -11.71 11.80 -5.31
CA TYR A 30 -12.23 12.31 -4.04
C TYR A 30 -11.27 13.29 -3.34
N SER A 31 -9.96 13.12 -3.50
CA SER A 31 -9.00 14.08 -2.93
C SER A 31 -9.07 15.48 -3.57
N ILE A 32 -9.56 15.63 -4.80
CA ILE A 32 -9.76 16.95 -5.42
C ILE A 32 -10.74 17.76 -4.56
N ILE A 33 -11.86 17.14 -4.15
CA ILE A 33 -12.88 17.78 -3.28
C ILE A 33 -12.25 18.20 -1.95
N LEU A 34 -11.44 17.32 -1.35
CA LEU A 34 -10.80 17.58 -0.06
C LEU A 34 -9.82 18.76 -0.11
N VAL A 35 -8.97 18.77 -1.13
CA VAL A 35 -7.94 19.80 -1.31
C VAL A 35 -8.59 21.16 -1.60
N VAL A 36 -9.62 21.21 -2.46
CA VAL A 36 -10.36 22.43 -2.76
C VAL A 36 -11.07 22.97 -1.51
N LEU A 37 -11.82 22.14 -0.78
CA LEU A 37 -12.55 22.56 0.42
C LEU A 37 -11.63 23.00 1.57
N ARG A 38 -10.41 22.46 1.65
CA ARG A 38 -9.44 22.86 2.67
C ARG A 38 -8.57 24.06 2.29
N THR A 39 -8.60 24.49 1.04
CA THR A 39 -7.86 25.66 0.60
C THR A 39 -8.76 26.89 0.74
N PRO A 40 -8.50 27.84 1.66
CA PRO A 40 -9.41 28.97 1.92
C PRO A 40 -9.75 29.79 0.67
N GLN A 41 -8.84 29.84 -0.30
CA GLN A 41 -8.99 30.56 -1.56
C GLN A 41 -9.89 29.82 -2.57
N LEU A 42 -10.10 28.51 -2.39
CA LEU A 42 -10.85 27.64 -3.30
C LEU A 42 -12.12 27.06 -2.66
N SER A 43 -12.30 27.20 -1.35
CA SER A 43 -13.42 26.57 -0.63
C SER A 43 -14.80 27.03 -1.14
N SER A 44 -14.89 28.24 -1.69
CA SER A 44 -16.10 28.79 -2.31
C SER A 44 -16.55 28.05 -3.58
N PHE A 45 -15.69 27.25 -4.23
CA PHE A 45 -16.09 26.45 -5.39
C PHE A 45 -17.10 25.34 -5.04
N PHE A 46 -17.15 24.90 -3.78
CA PHE A 46 -18.13 23.94 -3.30
C PHE A 46 -19.02 24.56 -2.22
N LEU A 47 -20.29 24.79 -2.57
CA LEU A 47 -21.29 25.33 -1.63
C LEU A 47 -21.63 24.33 -0.52
N ASN A 48 -21.63 23.04 -0.82
CA ASN A 48 -22.00 22.00 0.15
C ASN A 48 -20.77 21.44 0.88
N GLN A 49 -20.38 22.09 1.97
CA GLN A 49 -19.29 21.63 2.83
C GLN A 49 -19.56 20.27 3.50
N ARG A 50 -20.82 19.79 3.57
CA ARG A 50 -21.15 18.47 4.15
C ARG A 50 -20.50 17.33 3.38
N ILE A 51 -20.21 17.53 2.10
CA ILE A 51 -19.54 16.54 1.25
C ILE A 51 -18.13 16.25 1.76
N PHE A 52 -17.45 17.20 2.43
CA PHE A 52 -16.07 17.05 2.89
C PHE A 52 -15.84 15.76 3.68
N LYS A 53 -16.66 15.51 4.72
CA LYS A 53 -16.47 14.33 5.58
C LYS A 53 -16.71 13.03 4.81
N SER A 54 -17.71 13.00 3.92
CA SER A 54 -17.99 11.81 3.11
C SER A 54 -16.87 11.54 2.10
N ALA A 55 -16.38 12.58 1.41
CA ALA A 55 -15.24 12.48 0.51
C ALA A 55 -13.98 12.03 1.24
N LEU A 56 -13.79 12.46 2.50
CA LEU A 56 -12.65 12.05 3.32
C LEU A 56 -12.72 10.55 3.65
N ILE A 57 -13.89 10.07 4.05
CA ILE A 57 -14.13 8.65 4.33
C ILE A 57 -13.84 7.80 3.08
N ILE A 58 -14.38 8.19 1.92
CA ILE A 58 -14.19 7.42 0.67
C ILE A 58 -12.74 7.50 0.21
N HIS A 59 -12.13 8.69 0.22
CA HIS A 59 -10.72 8.86 -0.14
C HIS A 59 -9.81 7.94 0.66
N VAL A 60 -9.95 7.91 1.99
CA VAL A 60 -9.12 7.08 2.88
C VAL A 60 -9.32 5.59 2.61
N ASN A 61 -10.58 5.13 2.52
CA ASN A 61 -10.84 3.71 2.28
C ASN A 61 -10.34 3.25 0.90
N LEU A 62 -10.47 4.07 -0.14
CA LEU A 62 -10.01 3.70 -1.48
C LEU A 62 -8.48 3.81 -1.65
N SER A 63 -7.88 4.90 -1.20
CA SER A 63 -6.44 5.20 -1.44
C SER A 63 -5.50 4.55 -0.44
N ILE A 64 -5.99 4.10 0.72
CA ILE A 64 -5.17 3.45 1.75
C ILE A 64 -5.62 2.00 1.92
N LEU A 65 -6.84 1.77 2.39
CA LEU A 65 -7.30 0.43 2.75
C LEU A 65 -7.32 -0.51 1.54
N ILE A 66 -8.12 -0.19 0.51
CA ILE A 66 -8.26 -1.06 -0.66
C ILE A 66 -6.97 -1.07 -1.49
N TRP A 67 -6.34 0.09 -1.71
CA TRP A 67 -5.08 0.18 -2.46
C TRP A 67 -3.98 -0.72 -1.89
N LEU A 68 -3.61 -0.51 -0.61
CA LEU A 68 -2.48 -1.22 0.00
C LEU A 68 -2.80 -2.69 0.23
N LEU A 69 -4.03 -3.04 0.61
CA LEU A 69 -4.43 -4.45 0.75
C LEU A 69 -4.53 -5.17 -0.59
N SER A 70 -4.89 -4.49 -1.68
CA SER A 70 -4.85 -5.08 -3.03
C SER A 70 -3.42 -5.35 -3.49
N ILE A 71 -2.46 -4.46 -3.16
CA ILE A 71 -1.04 -4.72 -3.42
C ILE A 71 -0.54 -5.91 -2.60
N THR A 72 -0.92 -5.97 -1.31
CA THR A 72 -0.64 -7.11 -0.44
C THR A 72 -1.19 -8.42 -1.04
N ALA A 73 -2.44 -8.42 -1.48
CA ALA A 73 -3.11 -9.56 -2.12
C ALA A 73 -2.48 -9.96 -3.47
N SER A 74 -1.95 -8.98 -4.21
CA SER A 74 -1.15 -9.22 -5.43
C SER A 74 0.14 -9.98 -5.11
N VAL A 75 0.83 -9.63 -4.02
CA VAL A 75 2.01 -10.38 -3.55
C VAL A 75 1.65 -11.82 -3.18
N TRP A 76 0.51 -12.03 -2.53
CA TRP A 76 -0.01 -13.39 -2.23
C TRP A 76 -0.27 -14.20 -3.51
N GLY A 77 -0.85 -13.56 -4.53
CA GLY A 77 -1.14 -14.17 -5.83
C GLY A 77 0.12 -14.58 -6.62
N ASN A 78 1.28 -13.96 -6.34
CA ASN A 78 2.54 -14.35 -6.98
C ASN A 78 3.13 -15.65 -6.41
N GLU A 79 2.89 -15.99 -5.14
CA GLU A 79 3.51 -17.17 -4.49
C GLU A 79 2.74 -18.47 -4.73
N THR A 80 1.49 -18.41 -5.18
CA THR A 80 0.75 -19.61 -5.65
C THR A 80 1.38 -20.26 -6.90
N SER A 81 2.55 -19.77 -7.33
CA SER A 81 3.16 -20.03 -8.62
C SER A 81 3.94 -21.34 -8.80
N LEU A 82 3.81 -22.34 -7.91
CA LEU A 82 4.56 -23.59 -8.08
C LEU A 82 3.81 -24.92 -7.93
N ARG A 83 2.56 -25.01 -7.41
CA ARG A 83 2.01 -26.34 -7.07
C ARG A 83 0.48 -26.49 -7.17
N LEU A 84 -0.09 -26.30 -8.35
CA LEU A 84 -1.43 -26.84 -8.70
C LEU A 84 -1.36 -28.23 -9.37
N VAL A 85 -0.17 -28.82 -9.45
CA VAL A 85 0.03 -30.19 -9.94
C VAL A 85 0.24 -31.11 -8.73
N LYS A 86 -0.80 -31.88 -8.39
CA LYS A 86 -0.78 -33.09 -7.53
C LYS A 86 -0.02 -32.97 -6.18
N ARG A 87 -0.66 -32.40 -5.15
CA ARG A 87 -0.41 -32.86 -3.76
C ARG A 87 -1.49 -33.90 -3.39
N ARG A 88 -1.19 -35.18 -3.63
CA ARG A 88 -1.71 -36.30 -2.83
C ARG A 88 -0.77 -36.40 -1.62
N GLY A 89 -1.28 -36.24 -0.40
CA GLY A 89 -0.53 -36.55 0.83
C GLY A 89 0.13 -35.34 1.51
N ILE A 90 -0.60 -34.71 2.44
CA ILE A 90 -0.48 -34.83 3.90
C ILE A 90 -1.75 -34.13 4.40
N PHE A 91 -2.77 -34.93 4.71
CA PHE A 91 -4.03 -34.42 5.23
C PHE A 91 -3.83 -34.04 6.69
N ILE A 92 -3.83 -32.74 6.98
CA ILE A 92 -4.31 -32.26 8.29
C ILE A 92 -5.84 -32.25 8.17
N PRO A 93 -6.59 -32.96 9.03
CA PRO A 93 -8.03 -33.09 8.91
C PRO A 93 -8.71 -31.83 9.45
N PHE A 94 -8.60 -30.72 8.73
CA PHE A 94 -9.50 -29.58 8.92
C PHE A 94 -10.70 -29.74 7.98
N GLY A 95 -11.58 -30.69 8.30
CA GLY A 95 -12.82 -30.93 7.54
C GLY A 95 -13.69 -29.67 7.44
N LEU A 96 -13.73 -28.87 8.51
CA LEU A 96 -14.51 -27.64 8.58
C LEU A 96 -14.01 -26.54 7.62
N LEU A 97 -12.70 -26.42 7.42
CA LEU A 97 -12.15 -25.42 6.48
C LEU A 97 -12.46 -25.78 5.03
N ARG A 98 -12.53 -27.07 4.69
CA ARG A 98 -12.81 -27.50 3.31
C ARG A 98 -14.17 -27.01 2.83
N GLU A 99 -15.19 -27.04 3.69
CA GLU A 99 -16.55 -26.58 3.35
C GLU A 99 -16.65 -25.06 3.23
N ILE A 100 -15.97 -24.32 4.11
CA ILE A 100 -16.00 -22.85 4.10
C ILE A 100 -15.21 -22.28 2.91
N VAL A 101 -14.18 -22.98 2.46
CA VAL A 101 -13.16 -22.46 1.54
C VAL A 101 -13.39 -22.87 0.09
N THR A 102 -14.01 -24.03 -0.14
CA THR A 102 -14.30 -24.51 -1.50
C THR A 102 -15.80 -24.59 -1.72
N PHE A 103 -16.34 -23.64 -2.49
CA PHE A 103 -17.62 -23.83 -3.19
C PHE A 103 -17.50 -25.17 -3.94
N TYR A 104 -18.18 -26.21 -3.46
CA TYR A 104 -18.02 -27.61 -3.89
C TYR A 104 -18.24 -27.84 -5.41
N THR A 105 -18.70 -26.81 -6.14
CA THR A 105 -19.09 -26.85 -7.54
C THR A 105 -18.05 -26.28 -8.52
N PHE A 106 -16.97 -25.64 -8.07
CA PHE A 106 -15.99 -24.99 -8.95
C PHE A 106 -14.60 -25.64 -8.88
N ASP A 107 -13.90 -25.72 -10.02
CA ASP A 107 -12.45 -26.01 -10.02
C ASP A 107 -11.77 -24.97 -9.13
N ARG A 108 -10.86 -25.41 -8.25
CA ARG A 108 -10.28 -24.55 -7.20
C ARG A 108 -9.58 -23.31 -7.78
N ASN A 109 -9.09 -23.42 -9.01
CA ASN A 109 -8.52 -22.30 -9.74
C ASN A 109 -9.56 -21.21 -10.02
N ASP A 110 -10.78 -21.59 -10.40
CA ASP A 110 -11.87 -20.65 -10.70
C ASP A 110 -12.29 -19.88 -9.45
N VAL A 111 -12.28 -20.53 -8.28
CA VAL A 111 -12.61 -19.90 -6.99
C VAL A 111 -11.67 -18.73 -6.68
N LEU A 112 -10.36 -18.87 -6.91
CA LEU A 112 -9.40 -17.80 -6.64
C LEU A 112 -9.65 -16.53 -7.49
N TYR A 113 -10.16 -16.69 -8.72
CA TYR A 113 -10.48 -15.56 -9.61
C TYR A 113 -11.81 -14.87 -9.28
N ILE A 114 -12.65 -15.45 -8.42
CA ILE A 114 -13.88 -14.80 -7.94
C ILE A 114 -13.53 -13.68 -6.95
N TYR A 115 -12.50 -13.85 -6.12
CA TYR A 115 -12.16 -12.88 -5.07
C TYR A 115 -11.84 -11.47 -5.62
N PRO A 116 -10.96 -11.27 -6.62
CA PRO A 116 -10.75 -9.94 -7.19
C PRO A 116 -12.02 -9.31 -7.78
N LYS A 117 -12.95 -10.11 -8.32
CA LYS A 117 -14.22 -9.62 -8.88
C LYS A 117 -15.18 -9.14 -7.79
N LEU A 118 -15.33 -9.92 -6.72
CA LEU A 118 -16.12 -9.52 -5.54
C LEU A 118 -15.52 -8.28 -4.87
N ALA A 119 -14.20 -8.23 -4.73
CA ALA A 119 -13.51 -7.08 -4.17
C ALA A 119 -13.65 -5.82 -5.05
N PHE A 120 -13.70 -5.98 -6.38
CA PHE A 120 -14.02 -4.90 -7.31
C PHE A 120 -15.45 -4.37 -7.11
N PHE A 121 -16.45 -5.27 -7.01
CA PHE A 121 -17.83 -4.87 -6.73
C PHE A 121 -17.95 -4.15 -5.37
N ALA A 122 -17.29 -4.68 -4.34
CA ALA A 122 -17.21 -4.06 -3.02
C ALA A 122 -16.59 -2.64 -3.07
N THR A 123 -15.53 -2.47 -3.88
CA THR A 123 -14.88 -1.17 -4.12
C THR A 123 -15.83 -0.17 -4.77
N LEU A 124 -16.64 -0.61 -5.74
CA LEU A 124 -17.66 0.24 -6.37
C LEU A 124 -18.74 0.66 -5.36
N LEU A 125 -19.24 -0.27 -4.53
CA LEU A 125 -20.21 0.05 -3.47
C LEU A 125 -19.67 1.14 -2.53
N ILE A 126 -18.42 1.00 -2.07
CA ILE A 126 -17.77 2.03 -1.25
C ILE A 126 -17.70 3.36 -2.03
N ALA A 127 -17.22 3.34 -3.27
CA ALA A 127 -17.04 4.55 -4.08
C ALA A 127 -18.34 5.33 -4.34
N ILE A 128 -19.48 4.65 -4.50
CA ILE A 128 -20.79 5.29 -4.76
C ILE A 128 -21.62 5.53 -3.49
N SER A 129 -21.20 4.98 -2.35
CA SER A 129 -21.97 5.05 -1.09
C SER A 129 -22.36 6.45 -0.61
N PRO A 130 -21.67 7.57 -0.94
CA PRO A 130 -22.17 8.91 -0.59
C PRO A 130 -23.54 9.24 -1.21
N LEU A 131 -23.93 8.57 -2.31
CA LEU A 131 -25.25 8.72 -2.93
C LEU A 131 -26.39 8.18 -2.04
N ALA A 132 -26.08 7.30 -1.09
CA ALA A 132 -27.05 6.73 -0.14
C ALA A 132 -27.13 7.51 1.18
N GLY A 133 -26.43 8.64 1.31
CA GLY A 133 -26.48 9.53 2.47
C GLY A 133 -25.11 9.86 3.07
N TYR A 134 -25.07 10.96 3.82
CA TYR A 134 -23.85 11.59 4.35
C TYR A 134 -23.62 11.38 5.85
N ASN A 135 -24.19 10.33 6.47
CA ASN A 135 -24.04 10.09 7.90
C ASN A 135 -22.60 9.65 8.22
N THR A 136 -21.73 10.63 8.46
CA THR A 136 -20.28 10.41 8.51
C THR A 136 -19.80 10.14 9.93
N VAL A 137 -19.07 9.05 10.11
CA VAL A 137 -18.38 8.73 11.36
C VAL A 137 -16.87 8.75 11.10
N THR A 138 -16.20 9.80 11.54
CA THR A 138 -14.78 10.05 11.23
C THR A 138 -13.83 9.42 12.25
N ASN A 139 -14.07 8.16 12.62
CA ASN A 139 -13.16 7.37 13.45
C ASN A 139 -11.80 7.16 12.76
N ASN A 140 -10.80 6.68 13.49
CA ASN A 140 -9.46 6.41 12.97
C ASN A 140 -9.35 5.02 12.33
N TYR A 141 -8.30 4.83 11.52
CA TYR A 141 -7.97 3.63 10.73
C TYR A 141 -8.95 3.28 9.61
N ILE A 142 -10.20 2.93 9.93
CA ILE A 142 -11.24 2.55 8.95
C ILE A 142 -12.44 3.47 9.16
N PRO A 143 -12.43 4.69 8.59
CA PRO A 143 -13.49 5.64 8.81
C PRO A 143 -14.79 5.15 8.18
N MET A 144 -15.92 5.37 8.85
CA MET A 144 -17.21 4.80 8.50
C MET A 144 -18.16 5.82 7.89
N LEU A 145 -18.90 5.42 6.86
CA LEU A 145 -20.11 6.10 6.41
C LEU A 145 -21.30 5.24 6.84
N ALA A 146 -22.12 5.75 7.76
CA ALA A 146 -23.23 5.04 8.38
C ALA A 146 -24.44 4.97 7.42
N ASN A 147 -24.26 4.28 6.30
CA ASN A 147 -25.32 3.87 5.40
C ASN A 147 -25.09 2.42 4.94
N ILE A 148 -26.17 1.75 4.52
CA ILE A 148 -26.13 0.32 4.20
C ILE A 148 -25.20 0.00 3.02
N VAL A 149 -25.11 0.90 2.03
CA VAL A 149 -24.29 0.70 0.83
C VAL A 149 -22.80 0.65 1.20
N PHE A 150 -22.35 1.58 2.04
CA PHE A 150 -20.98 1.61 2.53
C PHE A 150 -20.66 0.39 3.41
N ILE A 151 -21.54 0.04 4.34
CA ILE A 151 -21.34 -1.10 5.24
C ILE A 151 -21.26 -2.41 4.43
N LEU A 152 -22.18 -2.62 3.48
CA LEU A 152 -22.13 -3.80 2.59
C LEU A 152 -20.84 -3.83 1.77
N GLY A 153 -20.42 -2.70 1.21
CA GLY A 153 -19.16 -2.61 0.46
C GLY A 153 -17.94 -2.94 1.31
N LEU A 154 -17.82 -2.33 2.50
CA LEU A 154 -16.70 -2.56 3.42
C LEU A 154 -16.67 -4.01 3.92
N SER A 155 -17.81 -4.55 4.36
CA SER A 155 -17.93 -5.93 4.83
C SER A 155 -17.61 -6.93 3.71
N LEU A 156 -18.14 -6.71 2.50
CA LEU A 156 -17.86 -7.58 1.36
C LEU A 156 -16.37 -7.58 1.01
N PHE A 157 -15.72 -6.41 0.97
CA PHE A 157 -14.29 -6.32 0.71
C PHE A 157 -13.48 -7.07 1.76
N GLY A 158 -13.74 -6.81 3.04
CA GLY A 158 -13.03 -7.44 4.16
C GLY A 158 -13.18 -8.97 4.17
N VAL A 159 -14.40 -9.48 4.05
CA VAL A 159 -14.68 -10.93 4.04
C VAL A 159 -14.08 -11.60 2.80
N THR A 160 -14.22 -10.98 1.63
CA THR A 160 -13.61 -11.48 0.38
C THR A 160 -12.11 -11.64 0.52
N LEU A 161 -11.43 -10.62 1.06
CA LEU A 161 -9.99 -10.66 1.25
C LEU A 161 -9.56 -11.65 2.35
N LEU A 162 -10.36 -11.81 3.41
CA LEU A 162 -10.10 -12.78 4.47
C LEU A 162 -10.17 -14.21 3.94
N LEU A 163 -11.23 -14.52 3.18
CA LEU A 163 -11.37 -15.82 2.52
C LEU A 163 -10.22 -16.06 1.54
N TYR A 164 -9.84 -15.06 0.75
CA TYR A 164 -8.68 -15.15 -0.14
C TYR A 164 -7.38 -15.44 0.66
N ALA A 165 -7.13 -14.74 1.76
CA ALA A 165 -5.97 -14.95 2.61
C ALA A 165 -5.90 -16.39 3.16
N ILE A 166 -7.04 -16.91 3.66
CA ILE A 166 -7.16 -18.29 4.16
C ILE A 166 -6.90 -19.31 3.04
N ASN A 167 -7.43 -19.08 1.83
CA ASN A 167 -7.17 -19.93 0.67
C ASN A 167 -5.68 -19.97 0.31
N ILE A 168 -5.00 -18.81 0.28
CA ILE A 168 -3.57 -18.75 -0.01
C ILE A 168 -2.77 -19.46 1.09
N LEU A 169 -3.12 -19.29 2.36
CA LEU A 169 -2.46 -19.97 3.48
C LEU A 169 -2.63 -21.49 3.40
N TYR A 170 -3.80 -21.97 3.00
CA TYR A 170 -4.06 -23.40 2.81
C TYR A 170 -3.17 -24.02 1.72
N LEU A 171 -2.87 -23.25 0.68
CA LEU A 171 -1.99 -23.66 -0.43
C LEU A 171 -0.50 -23.39 -0.17
N PHE A 172 -0.17 -22.75 0.95
CA PHE A 172 1.17 -22.26 1.26
C PHE A 172 2.17 -23.41 1.49
N ASP A 173 3.40 -23.25 0.99
CA ASP A 173 4.49 -24.22 1.20
C ASP A 173 5.36 -23.83 2.40
N TRP A 174 5.03 -24.41 3.56
CA TRP A 174 5.70 -24.17 4.84
C TRP A 174 7.21 -24.46 4.83
N MET A 175 7.69 -25.30 3.90
CA MET A 175 9.12 -25.66 3.80
C MET A 175 10.02 -24.52 3.27
N LYS A 176 9.46 -23.38 2.84
CA LYS A 176 10.19 -22.28 2.18
C LYS A 176 10.21 -20.97 2.97
N LEU A 177 10.07 -21.04 4.30
CA LEU A 177 10.13 -19.88 5.20
C LEU A 177 11.54 -19.25 5.35
N ASN A 178 12.44 -19.51 4.39
CA ASN A 178 13.74 -18.88 4.22
C ASN A 178 13.78 -17.92 3.01
N ASN A 179 12.66 -17.75 2.29
CA ASN A 179 12.53 -16.84 1.15
C ASN A 179 11.78 -15.56 1.57
N LEU A 180 12.26 -14.39 1.13
CA LEU A 180 11.66 -13.08 1.42
C LEU A 180 10.17 -13.03 1.03
N VAL A 181 9.82 -13.61 -0.13
CA VAL A 181 8.44 -13.65 -0.62
C VAL A 181 7.57 -14.47 0.33
N ASN A 182 7.97 -15.72 0.63
CA ASN A 182 7.21 -16.64 1.48
C ASN A 182 7.01 -16.09 2.89
N VAL A 183 8.05 -15.51 3.49
CA VAL A 183 7.94 -14.88 4.81
C VAL A 183 6.96 -13.72 4.77
N THR A 184 7.02 -12.88 3.73
CA THR A 184 6.09 -11.74 3.56
C THR A 184 4.65 -12.22 3.38
N VAL A 185 4.41 -13.21 2.51
CA VAL A 185 3.07 -13.77 2.27
C VAL A 185 2.51 -14.36 3.57
N PHE A 186 3.30 -15.20 4.24
CA PHE A 186 2.89 -15.82 5.49
C PHE A 186 2.60 -14.76 6.57
N SER A 187 3.53 -13.86 6.84
CA SER A 187 3.39 -12.90 7.94
C SER A 187 2.23 -11.94 7.70
N THR A 188 2.04 -11.44 6.47
CA THR A 188 0.92 -10.53 6.15
C THR A 188 -0.43 -11.21 6.18
N ILE A 189 -0.55 -12.49 5.80
CA ILE A 189 -1.79 -13.25 5.97
C ILE A 189 -2.11 -13.44 7.46
N ILE A 190 -1.13 -13.84 8.27
CA ILE A 190 -1.34 -14.03 9.71
C ILE A 190 -1.71 -12.70 10.39
N MET A 191 -1.01 -11.61 10.08
CA MET A 191 -1.37 -10.27 10.57
C MET A 191 -2.79 -9.87 10.13
N PHE A 192 -3.18 -10.16 8.89
CA PHE A 192 -4.53 -9.84 8.42
C PHE A 192 -5.61 -10.65 9.15
N ILE A 193 -5.40 -11.95 9.36
CA ILE A 193 -6.31 -12.79 10.16
C ILE A 193 -6.40 -12.28 11.60
N LEU A 194 -5.26 -11.96 12.22
CA LEU A 194 -5.22 -11.40 13.57
C LEU A 194 -5.94 -10.04 13.65
N SER A 195 -5.96 -9.25 12.59
CA SER A 195 -6.73 -7.98 12.58
C SER A 195 -8.24 -8.24 12.75
N PHE A 196 -8.77 -9.29 12.13
CA PHE A 196 -10.15 -9.73 12.33
C PHE A 196 -10.40 -10.29 13.73
N VAL A 197 -9.43 -11.01 14.31
CA VAL A 197 -9.51 -11.45 15.71
C VAL A 197 -9.59 -10.22 16.64
N CYS A 198 -8.76 -9.20 16.42
CA CYS A 198 -8.80 -7.95 17.17
C CYS A 198 -10.14 -7.21 17.02
N PHE A 199 -10.69 -7.11 15.80
CA PHE A 199 -12.02 -6.52 15.59
C PHE A 199 -13.12 -7.31 16.29
N GLY A 200 -13.07 -8.65 16.23
CA GLY A 200 -14.02 -9.52 16.92
C GLY A 200 -13.93 -9.42 18.44
N TRP A 201 -12.72 -9.30 19.00
CA TRP A 201 -12.51 -9.09 20.42
C TRP A 201 -13.05 -7.72 20.85
N SER A 202 -12.67 -6.65 20.12
CA SER A 202 -13.22 -5.30 20.36
C SER A 202 -14.75 -5.29 20.31
N TYR A 203 -15.35 -5.94 19.31
CA TYR A 203 -16.81 -6.06 19.19
C TYR A 203 -17.42 -6.74 20.42
N LYS A 204 -16.90 -7.91 20.83
CA LYS A 204 -17.41 -8.66 21.99
C LYS A 204 -17.33 -7.84 23.29
N SER A 205 -16.23 -7.09 23.48
CA SER A 205 -16.07 -6.21 24.64
C SER A 205 -17.06 -5.04 24.61
N LEU A 206 -17.22 -4.38 23.45
CA LEU A 206 -18.18 -3.28 23.28
C LEU A 206 -19.63 -3.72 23.49
N GLN A 207 -20.02 -4.91 23.01
CA GLN A 207 -21.38 -5.43 23.21
C GLN A 207 -21.73 -5.59 24.70
N LYS A 208 -20.76 -5.95 25.54
CA LYS A 208 -20.98 -6.03 27.00
C LYS A 208 -21.15 -4.64 27.61
N ILE A 209 -20.39 -3.65 27.16
CA ILE A 209 -20.41 -2.29 27.72
C ILE A 209 -21.69 -1.55 27.34
N ILE A 210 -22.16 -1.68 26.09
CA ILE A 210 -23.36 -0.98 25.61
C ILE A 210 -24.62 -1.39 26.38
N GLN A 211 -24.63 -2.59 26.98
CA GLN A 211 -25.70 -3.04 27.87
C GLN A 211 -25.74 -2.29 29.21
N ILE A 212 -24.64 -1.64 29.59
CA ILE A 212 -24.48 -0.93 30.87
C ILE A 212 -24.56 0.59 30.66
N ILE A 213 -23.89 1.11 29.63
CA ILE A 213 -23.78 2.55 29.36
C ILE A 213 -23.98 2.81 27.86
N PRO A 214 -24.82 3.79 27.46
CA PRO A 214 -24.95 4.17 26.05
C PRO A 214 -23.61 4.74 25.53
N ILE A 215 -23.19 4.29 24.34
CA ILE A 215 -21.97 4.74 23.68
C ILE A 215 -22.34 5.48 22.39
N GLU A 216 -21.79 6.68 22.19
CA GLU A 216 -21.92 7.43 20.93
C GLU A 216 -21.30 6.66 19.76
N ILE A 217 -21.92 6.76 18.58
CA ILE A 217 -21.54 5.96 17.40
C ILE A 217 -20.09 6.24 16.94
N GLU A 218 -19.61 7.47 17.08
CA GLU A 218 -18.24 7.86 16.81
C GLU A 218 -17.25 7.13 17.71
N PHE A 219 -17.52 7.09 19.02
CA PHE A 219 -16.68 6.42 19.99
C PHE A 219 -16.74 4.90 19.83
N TYR A 220 -17.91 4.36 19.50
CA TYR A 220 -18.10 2.94 19.18
C TYR A 220 -17.16 2.48 18.06
N TYR A 221 -17.18 3.15 16.92
CA TYR A 221 -16.34 2.78 15.78
C TYR A 221 -14.86 3.11 16.00
N GLU A 222 -14.55 4.15 16.77
CA GLU A 222 -13.18 4.44 17.21
C GLU A 222 -12.58 3.25 17.97
N LEU A 223 -13.27 2.73 18.99
CA LEU A 223 -12.80 1.59 19.78
C LEU A 223 -12.84 0.27 19.02
N LEU A 224 -13.87 0.07 18.18
CA LEU A 224 -14.01 -1.15 17.38
C LEU A 224 -12.80 -1.36 16.45
N PHE A 225 -12.37 -0.30 15.76
CA PHE A 225 -11.32 -0.39 14.74
C PHE A 225 -9.90 -0.07 15.23
N TRP A 226 -9.72 0.41 16.47
CA TRP A 226 -8.41 0.85 16.98
C TRP A 226 -7.34 -0.25 16.90
N SER A 227 -7.62 -1.40 17.51
CA SER A 227 -6.66 -2.50 17.67
C SER A 227 -6.33 -3.20 16.35
N GLY A 228 -7.35 -3.62 15.59
CA GLY A 228 -7.13 -4.26 14.29
C GLY A 228 -6.63 -3.28 13.22
N GLY A 229 -7.06 -2.02 13.26
CA GLY A 229 -6.60 -0.96 12.35
C GLY A 229 -5.13 -0.57 12.56
N HIS A 230 -4.67 -0.65 13.81
CA HIS A 230 -3.26 -0.56 14.16
C HIS A 230 -2.44 -1.71 13.54
N LEU A 231 -2.96 -2.96 13.58
CA LEU A 231 -2.30 -4.10 12.92
C LEU A 231 -2.19 -3.92 11.40
N LEU A 232 -3.21 -3.33 10.76
CA LEU A 232 -3.15 -3.01 9.33
C LEU A 232 -1.97 -2.08 9.00
N GLN A 233 -1.57 -1.18 9.90
CA GLN A 233 -0.38 -0.34 9.67
C GLN A 233 0.91 -1.17 9.63
N PHE A 234 1.03 -2.19 10.49
CA PHE A 234 2.16 -3.13 10.45
C PHE A 234 2.18 -3.99 9.19
N ILE A 235 1.01 -4.32 8.61
CA ILE A 235 0.94 -4.97 7.29
C ILE A 235 1.52 -4.03 6.23
N TYR A 236 1.20 -2.73 6.27
CA TYR A 236 1.70 -1.75 5.31
C TYR A 236 3.22 -1.57 5.41
N THR A 237 3.78 -1.54 6.62
CA THR A 237 5.24 -1.50 6.81
C THR A 237 5.91 -2.82 6.42
N GLN A 238 5.27 -3.98 6.64
CA GLN A 238 5.78 -5.27 6.18
C GLN A 238 5.93 -5.30 4.66
N ILE A 239 4.89 -4.85 3.95
CA ILE A 239 4.88 -4.77 2.48
C ILE A 239 5.86 -3.73 1.98
N LEU A 240 6.01 -2.60 2.67
CA LEU A 240 7.06 -1.60 2.38
C LEU A 240 8.45 -2.23 2.39
N ILE A 241 8.82 -2.92 3.49
CA ILE A 241 10.13 -3.55 3.65
C ILE A 241 10.38 -4.55 2.52
N PHE A 242 9.41 -5.42 2.24
CA PHE A 242 9.49 -6.38 1.14
C PHE A 242 9.71 -5.70 -0.22
N ILE A 243 8.93 -4.66 -0.52
CA ILE A 243 9.00 -3.95 -1.80
C ILE A 243 10.33 -3.20 -1.92
N TRP A 244 10.78 -2.48 -0.89
CA TRP A 244 12.07 -1.81 -0.90
C TRP A 244 13.23 -2.77 -1.20
N VAL A 245 13.24 -3.94 -0.57
CA VAL A 245 14.26 -4.98 -0.83
C VAL A 245 14.14 -5.55 -2.25
N SER A 246 12.92 -5.76 -2.76
CA SER A 246 12.66 -6.18 -4.15
C SER A 246 13.17 -5.15 -5.17
N LEU A 247 12.91 -3.85 -4.92
CA LEU A 247 13.38 -2.75 -5.75
C LEU A 247 14.91 -2.63 -5.69
N LEU A 248 15.52 -2.78 -4.51
CA LEU A 248 16.97 -2.80 -4.35
C LEU A 248 17.61 -3.94 -5.16
N ARG A 249 17.05 -5.16 -5.09
CA ARG A 249 17.53 -6.31 -5.89
C ARG A 249 17.49 -6.03 -7.38
N THR A 250 16.49 -5.27 -7.84
CA THR A 250 16.41 -4.84 -9.24
C THR A 250 17.52 -3.85 -9.58
N ILE A 251 17.94 -2.99 -8.65
CA ILE A 251 19.05 -2.04 -8.85
C ILE A 251 20.41 -2.75 -8.91
N THR A 252 20.66 -3.72 -8.03
CA THR A 252 21.98 -4.33 -7.88
C THR A 252 22.34 -5.34 -8.96
N VAL A 253 21.38 -5.84 -9.76
CA VAL A 253 21.52 -6.90 -10.80
C VAL A 253 22.03 -8.25 -10.24
N ARG A 254 22.46 -8.29 -8.97
CA ARG A 254 23.13 -9.41 -8.31
C ARG A 254 22.32 -9.86 -7.09
N GLU A 255 22.66 -11.03 -6.58
CA GLU A 255 22.15 -11.49 -5.30
C GLU A 255 22.53 -10.51 -4.19
N LEU A 256 21.58 -10.27 -3.28
CA LEU A 256 21.78 -9.37 -2.16
C LEU A 256 22.69 -10.06 -1.12
N LYS A 257 23.78 -9.40 -0.74
CA LYS A 257 24.72 -9.92 0.27
C LYS A 257 24.05 -10.06 1.62
N PHE A 258 23.10 -9.18 1.93
CA PHE A 258 22.41 -9.12 3.22
C PHE A 258 21.02 -9.75 3.20
N GLN A 259 20.76 -10.74 2.33
CA GLN A 259 19.45 -11.40 2.25
C GLN A 259 18.96 -11.94 3.61
N THR A 260 19.84 -12.56 4.41
CA THR A 260 19.51 -13.05 5.75
C THR A 260 19.13 -11.92 6.71
N PHE A 261 19.76 -10.77 6.60
CA PHE A 261 19.40 -9.60 7.40
C PHE A 261 18.01 -9.09 7.04
N TYR A 262 17.67 -8.96 5.75
CA TYR A 262 16.31 -8.54 5.35
C TYR A 262 15.23 -9.54 5.77
N LEU A 263 15.54 -10.84 5.74
CA LEU A 263 14.67 -11.87 6.31
C LEU A 263 14.45 -11.65 7.81
N PHE A 264 15.51 -11.41 8.56
CA PHE A 264 15.43 -11.07 9.98
C PHE A 264 14.56 -9.84 10.23
N ILE A 265 14.70 -8.77 9.44
CA ILE A 265 13.88 -7.55 9.58
C ILE A 265 12.40 -7.82 9.32
N LEU A 266 12.06 -8.67 8.34
CA LEU A 266 10.67 -9.08 8.10
C LEU A 266 10.10 -9.89 9.29
N TYR A 267 10.89 -10.76 9.90
CA TYR A 267 10.47 -11.48 11.12
C TYR A 267 10.36 -10.54 12.32
N LEU A 268 11.27 -9.57 12.46
CA LEU A 268 11.25 -8.58 13.54
C LEU A 268 9.96 -7.75 13.51
N ASN A 269 9.61 -7.19 12.33
CA ASN A 269 8.36 -6.42 12.18
C ASN A 269 7.12 -7.29 12.44
N PHE A 270 7.16 -8.56 12.02
CA PHE A 270 6.09 -9.51 12.29
C PHE A 270 5.94 -9.80 13.79
N VAL A 271 7.03 -10.02 14.53
CA VAL A 271 6.99 -10.21 15.99
C VAL A 271 6.46 -8.96 16.69
N PHE A 272 6.94 -7.77 16.33
CA PHE A 272 6.40 -6.51 16.86
C PHE A 272 4.91 -6.38 16.60
N SER A 273 4.43 -6.77 15.41
CA SER A 273 3.00 -6.71 15.09
C SER A 273 2.13 -7.62 15.97
N ILE A 274 2.66 -8.72 16.50
CA ILE A 274 1.89 -9.68 17.33
C ILE A 274 1.74 -9.16 18.77
N LEU A 275 2.68 -8.35 19.25
CA LEU A 275 2.65 -7.79 20.61
C LEU A 275 1.41 -6.92 20.88
N ILE A 276 0.69 -6.50 19.84
CA ILE A 276 -0.55 -5.74 19.96
C ILE A 276 -1.65 -6.48 20.72
N LEU A 277 -1.59 -7.83 20.76
CA LEU A 277 -2.57 -8.67 21.44
C LEU A 277 -2.55 -8.44 22.95
N PHE A 278 -1.40 -8.02 23.51
CA PHE A 278 -1.30 -7.65 24.92
C PHE A 278 -2.25 -6.51 25.29
N GLY A 279 -2.57 -5.59 24.36
CA GLY A 279 -3.51 -4.50 24.61
C GLY A 279 -4.88 -4.98 25.07
N HIS A 280 -5.41 -6.03 24.41
CA HIS A 280 -6.69 -6.65 24.78
C HIS A 280 -6.61 -7.53 26.04
N ILE A 281 -5.43 -8.05 26.37
CA ILE A 281 -5.22 -8.87 27.57
C ILE A 281 -5.09 -7.99 28.81
N SER A 282 -4.46 -6.83 28.69
CA SER A 282 -4.02 -6.01 29.81
C SER A 282 -4.95 -4.84 30.15
N TYR A 283 -5.76 -4.36 29.20
CA TYR A 283 -6.57 -3.16 29.39
C TYR A 283 -8.02 -3.37 28.95
N ASP A 284 -8.96 -2.80 29.70
CA ASP A 284 -10.35 -2.75 29.28
C ASP A 284 -10.53 -1.78 28.11
N ILE A 285 -11.37 -2.13 27.14
CA ILE A 285 -11.50 -1.38 25.89
C ILE A 285 -12.02 0.06 26.10
N ILE A 286 -12.71 0.34 27.21
CA ILE A 286 -13.21 1.67 27.54
C ILE A 286 -12.14 2.55 28.19
N ASP A 287 -11.08 1.96 28.74
CA ASP A 287 -10.04 2.69 29.43
C ASP A 287 -9.19 3.47 28.43
N ILE A 288 -8.79 4.68 28.82
CA ILE A 288 -7.88 5.51 28.03
C ILE A 288 -6.55 4.77 27.79
N ALA A 289 -6.09 4.01 28.80
CA ALA A 289 -4.89 3.18 28.75
C ALA A 289 -4.89 2.17 27.60
N PHE A 290 -6.06 1.66 27.17
CA PHE A 290 -6.16 0.79 26.01
C PHE A 290 -5.65 1.49 24.76
N LYS A 291 -6.10 2.71 24.48
CA LYS A 291 -5.67 3.46 23.29
C LYS A 291 -4.22 3.94 23.41
N GLU A 292 -3.80 4.36 24.60
CA GLU A 292 -2.42 4.77 24.88
C GLU A 292 -1.45 3.63 24.61
N PHE A 293 -1.75 2.40 25.04
CA PHE A 293 -0.94 1.22 24.75
C PHE A 293 -0.64 1.07 23.25
N TYR A 294 -1.66 1.10 22.39
CA TYR A 294 -1.44 1.01 20.94
C TYR A 294 -0.68 2.23 20.40
N THR A 295 -0.96 3.43 20.93
CA THR A 295 -0.26 4.65 20.51
C THR A 295 1.24 4.55 20.81
N ASP A 296 1.60 4.17 22.03
CA ASP A 296 2.98 3.95 22.46
C ASP A 296 3.62 2.80 21.69
N HIS A 297 2.90 1.70 21.49
CA HIS A 297 3.36 0.60 20.66
C HIS A 297 3.77 1.06 19.25
N MET A 298 2.96 1.91 18.59
CA MET A 298 3.32 2.45 17.28
C MET A 298 4.52 3.39 17.37
N LYS A 299 4.53 4.27 18.36
CA LYS A 299 5.60 5.26 18.59
C LYS A 299 6.97 4.59 18.77
N TYR A 300 7.02 3.52 19.55
CA TYR A 300 8.27 2.85 19.88
C TYR A 300 8.67 1.76 18.87
N LEU A 301 7.73 1.01 18.29
CA LEU A 301 8.06 -0.16 17.47
C LEU A 301 7.82 0.04 15.96
N GLY A 302 6.87 0.89 15.57
CA GLY A 302 6.40 1.00 14.19
C GLY A 302 7.48 1.47 13.20
N GLY A 303 8.43 2.29 13.66
CA GLY A 303 9.52 2.81 12.83
C GLY A 303 10.78 1.94 12.78
N ILE A 304 10.97 1.04 13.76
CA ILE A 304 12.26 0.34 13.95
C ILE A 304 12.62 -0.51 12.72
N ALA A 305 11.73 -1.42 12.30
CA ALA A 305 12.04 -2.36 11.23
C ALA A 305 12.24 -1.67 9.86
N PRO A 306 11.39 -0.71 9.42
CA PRO A 306 11.65 0.07 8.21
C PRO A 306 12.98 0.84 8.26
N ILE A 307 13.33 1.47 9.38
CA ILE A 307 14.59 2.22 9.52
C ILE A 307 15.80 1.27 9.44
N LEU A 308 15.76 0.12 10.12
CA LEU A 308 16.83 -0.88 10.03
C LEU A 308 16.97 -1.43 8.61
N CYS A 309 15.85 -1.63 7.89
CA CYS A 309 15.88 -1.98 6.47
C CYS A 309 16.63 -0.91 5.66
N LEU A 310 16.32 0.38 5.85
CA LEU A 310 17.00 1.48 5.15
C LEU A 310 18.50 1.49 5.41
N VAL A 311 18.93 1.32 6.66
CA VAL A 311 20.36 1.24 7.01
C VAL A 311 21.02 0.09 6.27
N GLY A 312 20.42 -1.11 6.28
CA GLY A 312 20.93 -2.26 5.53
C GLY A 312 21.07 -2.00 4.03
N MET A 313 20.05 -1.36 3.43
CA MET A 313 20.05 -0.99 2.01
C MET A 313 21.15 0.02 1.66
N VAL A 314 21.37 1.03 2.51
CA VAL A 314 22.45 2.01 2.32
C VAL A 314 23.81 1.32 2.39
N VAL A 315 24.04 0.49 3.41
CA VAL A 315 25.29 -0.28 3.56
C VAL A 315 25.52 -1.18 2.34
N GLU A 316 24.47 -1.85 1.83
CA GLU A 316 24.56 -2.68 0.64
C GLU A 316 24.97 -1.91 -0.61
N LEU A 317 24.34 -0.75 -0.85
CA LEU A 317 24.66 0.12 -1.98
C LEU A 317 26.08 0.69 -1.89
N VAL A 318 26.52 1.08 -0.68
CA VAL A 318 27.88 1.57 -0.44
C VAL A 318 28.90 0.46 -0.72
N LEU A 319 28.71 -0.74 -0.17
CA LEU A 319 29.60 -1.88 -0.42
C LEU A 319 29.63 -2.29 -1.90
N MET A 320 28.50 -2.21 -2.59
CA MET A 320 28.44 -2.43 -4.04
C MET A 320 29.27 -1.40 -4.80
N SER A 321 29.11 -0.11 -4.49
CA SER A 321 29.87 0.99 -5.11
C SER A 321 31.39 0.82 -4.92
N TYR A 322 31.83 0.41 -3.73
CA TYR A 322 33.25 0.08 -3.50
C TYR A 322 33.73 -1.10 -4.35
N ARG A 323 32.94 -2.18 -4.43
CA ARG A 323 33.27 -3.37 -5.24
C ARG A 323 33.31 -3.05 -6.73
N ASP A 324 32.36 -2.29 -7.25
CA ASP A 324 32.34 -1.93 -8.67
C ASP A 324 33.51 -1.01 -9.04
N LYS A 325 33.88 -0.06 -8.17
CA LYS A 325 35.11 0.74 -8.32
C LYS A 325 36.37 -0.14 -8.31
N LEU A 326 36.44 -1.12 -7.42
CA LEU A 326 37.56 -2.05 -7.34
C LEU A 326 37.66 -2.92 -8.60
N VAL A 327 36.54 -3.46 -9.10
CA VAL A 327 36.48 -4.23 -10.34
C VAL A 327 36.88 -3.37 -11.54
N LEU A 328 36.41 -2.12 -11.62
CA LEU A 328 36.83 -1.16 -12.64
C LEU A 328 38.34 -0.85 -12.57
N LEU A 329 38.90 -0.74 -11.36
CA LEU A 329 40.33 -0.52 -11.15
C LEU A 329 41.15 -1.73 -11.62
N ILE A 330 40.77 -2.94 -11.21
CA ILE A 330 41.42 -4.20 -11.63
C ILE A 330 41.31 -4.38 -13.16
N TYR A 331 40.15 -4.09 -13.74
CA TYR A 331 39.95 -4.18 -15.20
C TYR A 331 40.84 -3.19 -15.96
N ARG A 332 40.95 -1.94 -15.47
CA ARG A 332 41.86 -0.91 -16.02
C ARG A 332 43.33 -1.32 -15.91
N LEU A 333 43.71 -2.03 -14.85
CA LEU A 333 45.07 -2.53 -14.66
C LEU A 333 45.36 -3.79 -15.50
N SER A 334 44.35 -4.61 -15.80
CA SER A 334 44.54 -5.91 -16.44
C SER A 334 44.50 -5.90 -17.97
N THR A 335 43.92 -4.89 -18.64
CA THR A 335 43.74 -4.96 -20.10
C THR A 335 43.88 -3.62 -20.83
N LYS A 336 44.89 -3.54 -21.73
CA LYS A 336 44.82 -2.75 -22.97
C LYS A 336 43.89 -3.53 -23.93
N SER A 337 42.91 -2.86 -24.53
CA SER A 337 42.08 -3.37 -25.64
C SER A 337 41.00 -4.42 -25.28
N SER A 338 39.73 -4.01 -25.25
CA SER A 338 38.72 -4.54 -26.19
C SER A 338 37.40 -3.79 -26.04
N LYS A 339 36.92 -3.28 -27.18
CA LYS A 339 35.70 -2.52 -27.36
C LYS A 339 34.56 -3.53 -27.57
N ILE A 340 33.95 -4.01 -26.48
CA ILE A 340 32.82 -4.95 -26.59
C ILE A 340 31.52 -4.15 -26.64
N LYS A 341 30.90 -4.14 -27.84
CA LYS A 341 29.51 -3.76 -28.10
C LYS A 341 28.59 -4.50 -27.13
N LYS A 342 28.00 -3.75 -26.20
CA LYS A 342 26.95 -4.20 -25.27
C LYS A 342 25.90 -3.10 -25.30
N ASP A 343 25.15 -2.97 -26.39
CA ASP A 343 24.37 -1.75 -26.66
C ASP A 343 22.85 -1.96 -26.84
N CYS A 344 22.26 -3.03 -26.30
CA CYS A 344 20.79 -3.14 -26.28
C CYS A 344 20.22 -3.72 -24.97
N ILE A 345 20.79 -4.83 -24.47
CA ILE A 345 20.39 -5.43 -23.18
C ILE A 345 20.80 -4.54 -22.00
N THR A 346 21.95 -3.87 -22.10
CA THR A 346 22.43 -2.87 -21.14
C THR A 346 21.54 -1.64 -21.08
N LEU A 347 20.99 -1.20 -22.22
CA LEU A 347 20.10 -0.05 -22.33
C LEU A 347 18.73 -0.32 -21.69
N SER A 348 18.11 -1.50 -21.93
CA SER A 348 16.85 -1.86 -21.24
C SER A 348 17.06 -1.91 -19.71
N ASN A 349 18.10 -2.60 -19.25
CA ASN A 349 18.43 -2.65 -17.83
C ASN A 349 18.64 -1.24 -17.25
N HIS A 350 19.48 -0.41 -17.88
CA HIS A 350 19.79 0.93 -17.38
C HIS A 350 18.54 1.82 -17.21
N ARG A 351 17.54 1.66 -18.09
CA ARG A 351 16.27 2.41 -18.03
C ARG A 351 15.46 2.01 -16.81
N THR A 352 15.25 0.71 -16.60
CA THR A 352 14.54 0.17 -15.44
C THR A 352 15.26 0.55 -14.14
N HIS A 353 16.58 0.39 -14.09
CA HIS A 353 17.39 0.82 -12.94
C HIS A 353 17.16 2.28 -12.56
N SER A 354 17.11 3.16 -13.57
CA SER A 354 16.95 4.59 -13.34
C SER A 354 15.56 4.94 -12.80
N ILE A 355 14.49 4.31 -13.29
CA ILE A 355 13.13 4.47 -12.75
C ILE A 355 13.06 3.97 -11.31
N ILE A 356 13.53 2.75 -11.07
CA ILE A 356 13.46 2.10 -9.75
C ILE A 356 14.27 2.89 -8.72
N LYS A 357 15.43 3.44 -9.10
CA LYS A 357 16.22 4.34 -8.24
C LYS A 357 15.44 5.61 -7.88
N THR A 358 14.78 6.25 -8.85
CA THR A 358 13.94 7.43 -8.58
C THR A 358 12.81 7.09 -7.61
N ILE A 359 12.09 6.00 -7.85
CA ILE A 359 10.97 5.56 -6.99
C ILE A 359 11.45 5.27 -5.57
N LEU A 360 12.55 4.52 -5.43
CA LEU A 360 13.10 4.18 -4.14
C LEU A 360 13.49 5.44 -3.37
N LEU A 361 14.21 6.37 -4.00
CA LEU A 361 14.60 7.63 -3.37
C LEU A 361 13.38 8.44 -2.92
N CYS A 362 12.40 8.64 -3.79
CA CYS A 362 11.17 9.38 -3.50
C CYS A 362 10.36 8.75 -2.36
N SER A 363 10.23 7.42 -2.35
CA SER A 363 9.55 6.67 -1.29
C SER A 363 10.24 6.85 0.07
N ILE A 364 11.56 6.68 0.10
CA ILE A 364 12.36 6.85 1.31
C ILE A 364 12.28 8.29 1.84
N THR A 365 12.39 9.28 0.96
CA THR A 365 12.31 10.70 1.34
C THR A 365 10.98 11.03 2.02
N LEU A 366 9.84 10.64 1.43
CA LEU A 366 8.54 10.90 2.03
C LEU A 366 8.33 10.11 3.33
N PHE A 367 8.74 8.85 3.35
CA PHE A 367 8.60 8.01 4.55
C PHE A 367 9.39 8.57 5.74
N LEU A 368 10.65 8.98 5.52
CA LEU A 368 11.47 9.64 6.54
C LEU A 368 10.90 10.99 6.95
N LEU A 369 10.41 11.80 6.00
CA LEU A 369 9.77 13.08 6.31
C LEU A 369 8.54 12.89 7.20
N GLY A 370 7.69 11.89 6.88
CA GLY A 370 6.56 11.49 7.72
C GLY A 370 7.01 11.11 9.13
N GLY A 371 8.03 10.25 9.25
CA GLY A 371 8.62 9.86 10.54
C GLY A 371 9.15 11.04 11.37
N LEU A 372 9.85 12.00 10.73
CA LEU A 372 10.35 13.20 11.40
C LEU A 372 9.23 14.11 11.91
N ILE A 373 8.15 14.27 11.13
CA ILE A 373 6.97 15.03 11.55
C ILE A 373 6.29 14.39 12.76
N ALA A 374 6.33 13.05 12.85
CA ALA A 374 5.73 12.30 13.96
C ALA A 374 6.27 12.74 15.33
N ILE A 375 7.55 13.14 15.40
CA ILE A 375 8.24 13.57 16.63
C ILE A 375 7.60 14.83 17.22
N ASN A 376 6.96 15.65 16.38
CA ASN A 376 6.32 16.92 16.78
C ASN A 376 4.81 16.80 17.01
N ILE A 377 4.26 15.59 17.08
CA ILE A 377 2.83 15.39 17.40
C ILE A 377 2.63 15.57 18.91
N ASN A 378 2.05 16.71 19.29
CA ASN A 378 1.67 16.99 20.69
C ASN A 378 0.15 17.06 20.90
N ASP A 379 -0.62 17.43 19.87
CA ASP A 379 -2.07 17.66 19.94
C ASP A 379 -2.82 17.01 18.77
N ILE A 380 -4.17 17.04 18.82
CA ILE A 380 -5.06 16.51 17.77
C ILE A 380 -5.26 17.53 16.63
N ASN A 381 -4.16 17.99 16.02
CA ASN A 381 -4.14 19.04 14.99
C ASN A 381 -3.68 18.51 13.61
N LEU A 382 -3.39 19.40 12.65
CA LEU A 382 -2.93 19.04 11.30
C LEU A 382 -1.50 18.43 11.21
N VAL A 383 -0.75 18.36 12.31
CA VAL A 383 0.54 17.63 12.33
C VAL A 383 0.31 16.12 12.15
N ILE A 384 -0.78 15.57 12.70
CA ILE A 384 -1.13 14.16 12.53
C ILE A 384 -1.36 13.80 11.04
N PRO A 385 -2.21 14.51 10.27
CA PRO A 385 -2.30 14.29 8.83
C PRO A 385 -1.02 14.52 8.07
N ALA A 386 -0.21 15.50 8.44
CA ALA A 386 1.10 15.67 7.82
C ALA A 386 1.98 14.42 7.98
N HIS A 387 2.03 13.85 9.18
CA HIS A 387 2.77 12.61 9.46
C HIS A 387 2.28 11.45 8.58
N TYR A 388 0.98 11.15 8.60
CA TYR A 388 0.49 9.98 7.86
C TYR A 388 0.54 10.19 6.34
N HIS A 389 0.38 11.42 5.82
CA HIS A 389 0.57 11.67 4.39
C HIS A 389 2.03 11.41 3.99
N GLY A 390 3.02 11.82 4.80
CA GLY A 390 4.42 11.46 4.56
C GLY A 390 4.66 9.96 4.55
N SER A 391 4.28 9.28 5.64
CA SER A 391 4.54 7.85 5.82
C SER A 391 3.77 6.99 4.80
N ILE A 392 2.45 7.17 4.69
CA ILE A 392 1.58 6.33 3.85
C ILE A 392 1.80 6.62 2.36
N VAL A 393 2.05 7.88 1.97
CA VAL A 393 2.36 8.15 0.56
C VAL A 393 3.77 7.66 0.22
N GLY A 394 4.72 7.70 1.16
CA GLY A 394 6.00 7.01 1.03
C GLY A 394 5.83 5.51 0.74
N ILE A 395 4.94 4.83 1.48
CA ILE A 395 4.57 3.43 1.23
C ILE A 395 3.89 3.26 -0.14
N SER A 396 3.00 4.18 -0.50
CA SER A 396 2.29 4.15 -1.78
C SER A 396 3.23 4.29 -2.97
N ILE A 397 4.26 5.14 -2.88
CA ILE A 397 5.29 5.26 -3.93
C ILE A 397 6.09 3.96 -4.06
N ALA A 398 6.41 3.27 -2.96
CA ALA A 398 7.02 1.94 -3.04
C ALA A 398 6.08 0.97 -3.79
N CYS A 399 4.79 0.95 -3.46
CA CYS A 399 3.77 0.14 -4.15
C CYS A 399 3.63 0.48 -5.64
N MET A 400 3.80 1.76 -6.03
CA MET A 400 3.92 2.15 -7.44
C MET A 400 5.16 1.54 -8.08
N GLY A 401 6.28 1.46 -7.37
CA GLY A 401 7.48 0.73 -7.79
C GLY A 401 7.23 -0.74 -8.06
N TYR A 402 6.54 -1.43 -7.15
CA TYR A 402 6.11 -2.81 -7.35
C TYR A 402 5.22 -2.95 -8.60
N SER A 403 4.29 -2.03 -8.80
CA SER A 403 3.44 -1.98 -10.00
C SER A 403 4.27 -1.84 -11.27
N TYR A 404 5.26 -0.94 -11.28
CA TYR A 404 6.15 -0.72 -12.41
C TYR A 404 7.10 -1.90 -12.68
N GLN A 405 7.50 -2.68 -11.68
CA GLN A 405 8.25 -3.93 -11.92
C GLN A 405 7.44 -4.92 -12.77
N THR A 406 6.12 -4.94 -12.65
CA THR A 406 5.23 -5.77 -13.47
C THR A 406 4.93 -5.14 -14.84
N ILE A 407 4.80 -3.82 -14.90
CA ILE A 407 4.35 -3.08 -16.09
C ILE A 407 5.49 -2.84 -17.09
N ILE A 408 6.70 -2.51 -16.64
CA ILE A 408 7.84 -2.18 -17.52
C ILE A 408 8.16 -3.33 -18.49
N PRO A 409 8.25 -4.60 -18.07
CA PRO A 409 8.48 -5.71 -19.00
C PRO A 409 7.38 -5.86 -20.06
N LEU A 410 6.12 -5.53 -19.73
CA LEU A 410 5.00 -5.56 -20.69
C LEU A 410 5.14 -4.45 -21.74
N MET A 411 5.61 -3.28 -21.34
CA MET A 411 5.90 -2.17 -22.25
C MET A 411 7.05 -2.50 -23.19
N ASP A 412 8.15 -3.06 -22.67
CA ASP A 412 9.32 -3.44 -23.49
C ASP A 412 8.97 -4.53 -24.53
N HIS A 413 8.07 -5.46 -24.20
CA HIS A 413 7.64 -6.51 -25.14
C HIS A 413 6.81 -6.00 -26.32
N ASP A 414 5.91 -5.04 -26.09
CA ASP A 414 5.04 -4.52 -27.15
C ASP A 414 5.82 -3.65 -28.16
N ILE A 415 6.86 -2.97 -27.68
CA ILE A 415 7.65 -2.09 -28.52
C ILE A 415 8.61 -2.87 -29.43
N HIS A 416 8.96 -4.11 -29.11
CA HIS A 416 9.67 -4.97 -30.06
C HIS A 416 8.90 -5.24 -31.35
N LYS A 417 7.58 -4.99 -31.39
CA LYS A 417 6.76 -5.07 -32.62
C LYS A 417 6.64 -3.76 -33.40
N THR A 418 6.99 -2.61 -32.82
CA THR A 418 6.86 -1.30 -33.48
C THR A 418 8.15 -0.50 -33.39
N THR A 419 8.68 -0.06 -34.53
CA THR A 419 9.94 0.69 -34.71
C THR A 419 9.96 2.10 -34.08
N LYS A 420 9.13 2.36 -33.06
CA LYS A 420 8.97 3.69 -32.43
C LYS A 420 9.70 3.76 -31.09
N GLN A 421 11.03 3.73 -31.14
CA GLN A 421 11.90 3.88 -29.98
C GLN A 421 11.68 5.18 -29.19
N TYR A 422 11.19 6.24 -29.86
CA TYR A 422 10.78 7.51 -29.23
C TYR A 422 9.64 7.33 -28.20
N LEU A 423 8.68 6.44 -28.46
CA LEU A 423 7.56 6.20 -27.55
C LEU A 423 8.01 5.57 -26.22
N ILE A 424 9.10 4.78 -26.23
CA ILE A 424 9.67 4.19 -25.00
C ILE A 424 10.34 5.27 -24.15
N THR A 425 11.17 6.11 -24.75
CA THR A 425 11.86 7.20 -24.05
C THR A 425 10.86 8.18 -23.46
N LEU A 426 9.79 8.47 -24.21
CA LEU A 426 8.67 9.26 -23.71
C LEU A 426 8.07 8.55 -22.49
N SER A 427 7.71 7.27 -22.54
CA SER A 427 7.11 6.59 -21.39
C SER A 427 7.97 6.61 -20.11
N ILE A 428 9.30 6.50 -20.22
CA ILE A 428 10.22 6.49 -19.06
C ILE A 428 10.27 7.86 -18.39
N ASN A 429 10.42 8.92 -19.17
CA ASN A 429 10.47 10.27 -18.64
C ASN A 429 9.13 10.65 -18.00
N TRP A 430 8.02 10.20 -18.58
CA TRP A 430 6.68 10.39 -18.02
C TRP A 430 6.49 9.64 -16.70
N ILE A 431 7.01 8.41 -16.55
CA ILE A 431 6.99 7.68 -15.27
C ILE A 431 7.77 8.45 -14.21
N LYS A 432 9.00 8.86 -14.50
CA LYS A 432 9.82 9.63 -13.54
C LYS A 432 9.17 10.96 -13.20
N PHE A 433 8.66 11.68 -14.20
CA PHE A 433 7.99 12.95 -14.02
C PHE A 433 6.75 12.80 -13.14
N ALA A 434 5.93 11.76 -13.34
CA ALA A 434 4.78 11.46 -12.48
C ALA A 434 5.19 11.25 -11.01
N ILE A 435 6.26 10.48 -10.78
CA ILE A 435 6.78 10.23 -9.43
C ILE A 435 7.37 11.49 -8.80
N TYR A 436 8.11 12.31 -9.56
CA TYR A 436 8.62 13.59 -9.07
C TYR A 436 7.51 14.58 -8.75
N LEU A 437 6.50 14.68 -9.61
CA LEU A 437 5.35 15.55 -9.41
C LEU A 437 4.57 15.14 -8.16
N LEU A 438 4.30 13.83 -8.01
CA LEU A 438 3.67 13.28 -6.80
C LEU A 438 4.49 13.60 -5.55
N THR A 439 5.80 13.34 -5.57
CA THR A 439 6.68 13.52 -4.41
C THR A 439 6.79 14.99 -4.03
N PHE A 440 7.05 15.87 -5.01
CA PHE A 440 7.17 17.31 -4.79
C PHE A 440 5.86 17.91 -4.28
N GLY A 441 4.73 17.56 -4.91
CA GLY A 441 3.41 17.98 -4.46
C GLY A 441 3.12 17.55 -3.03
N GLN A 442 3.45 16.29 -2.68
CA GLN A 442 3.27 15.78 -1.31
C GLN A 442 4.16 16.49 -0.30
N ILE A 443 5.42 16.79 -0.61
CA ILE A 443 6.28 17.57 0.29
C ILE A 443 5.64 18.93 0.60
N LEU A 444 5.17 19.66 -0.42
CA LEU A 444 4.46 20.94 -0.21
C LEU A 444 3.17 20.75 0.60
N HIS A 445 2.39 19.72 0.29
CA HIS A 445 1.15 19.39 0.97
C HIS A 445 1.37 19.12 2.46
N ILE A 446 2.30 18.22 2.77
CA ILE A 446 2.67 17.77 4.11
C ILE A 446 3.25 18.92 4.93
N LEU A 447 4.17 19.72 4.37
CA LEU A 447 4.73 20.86 5.08
C LEU A 447 3.66 21.93 5.38
N GLY A 448 2.73 22.15 4.44
CA GLY A 448 1.62 23.09 4.66
C GLY A 448 0.69 22.63 5.78
N LEU A 449 0.40 21.32 5.85
CA LEU A 449 -0.34 20.71 6.96
C LEU A 449 0.42 20.81 8.29
N ALA A 450 1.70 20.43 8.31
CA ALA A 450 2.51 20.39 9.53
C ALA A 450 2.62 21.77 10.17
N PHE A 451 3.00 22.80 9.39
CA PHE A 451 3.12 24.16 9.91
C PHE A 451 1.77 24.76 10.29
N SER A 452 0.69 24.50 9.53
CA SER A 452 -0.66 24.93 9.93
C SER A 452 -1.12 24.24 11.23
N GLY A 453 -0.73 22.98 11.44
CA GLY A 453 -0.99 22.25 12.67
C GLY A 453 -0.28 22.83 13.88
N ILE A 454 0.97 23.30 13.71
CA ILE A 454 1.72 24.02 14.75
C ILE A 454 1.00 25.31 15.18
N TYR A 455 0.30 25.98 14.26
CA TYR A 455 -0.57 27.12 14.56
C TYR A 455 -1.97 26.73 15.11
N GLY A 456 -2.19 25.46 15.45
CA GLY A 456 -3.42 24.99 16.10
C GLY A 456 -4.58 24.67 15.15
N VAL A 457 -4.36 24.63 13.83
CA VAL A 457 -5.44 24.27 12.89
C VAL A 457 -5.86 22.81 13.09
N MET A 458 -7.17 22.59 13.25
CA MET A 458 -7.73 21.28 13.59
C MET A 458 -7.86 20.36 12.37
N ARG A 459 -7.59 19.07 12.59
CA ARG A 459 -7.80 18.01 11.58
C ARG A 459 -9.28 17.63 11.45
N LYS A 460 -9.65 17.02 10.31
CA LYS A 460 -11.00 16.48 10.02
C LYS A 460 -12.17 17.50 10.02
N ASP A 461 -11.92 18.78 10.30
CA ASP A 461 -12.92 19.85 10.26
C ASP A 461 -12.58 20.96 9.23
N PRO A 462 -13.29 21.06 8.09
CA PRO A 462 -12.98 22.07 7.06
C PRO A 462 -13.24 23.51 7.52
N ASN A 463 -14.02 23.70 8.59
CA ASN A 463 -14.44 25.00 9.10
C ASN A 463 -13.65 25.45 10.32
N SER A 464 -12.60 24.71 10.69
CA SER A 464 -11.69 25.08 11.76
C SER A 464 -11.16 26.50 11.54
N ILE A 465 -11.17 27.34 12.57
CA ILE A 465 -10.64 28.70 12.51
C ILE A 465 -9.18 28.62 12.06
N VAL A 466 -8.87 29.24 10.92
CA VAL A 466 -7.51 29.32 10.38
C VAL A 466 -6.93 30.69 10.74
N PRO A 467 -5.91 30.76 11.63
CA PRO A 467 -5.23 32.01 11.93
C PRO A 467 -4.72 32.69 10.65
N MET A 468 -4.66 34.02 10.64
CA MET A 468 -4.18 34.76 9.46
C MET A 468 -2.79 34.30 9.02
N SER A 469 -1.91 33.98 9.98
CA SER A 469 -0.58 33.42 9.76
C SER A 469 -0.59 32.08 8.99
N SER A 470 -1.66 31.29 9.12
CA SER A 470 -1.77 29.95 8.53
C SER A 470 -2.48 29.93 7.17
N LYS A 471 -3.14 31.01 6.75
CA LYS A 471 -3.88 31.01 5.46
C LYS A 471 -2.96 30.76 4.25
N LEU A 472 -1.73 31.28 4.29
CA LEU A 472 -0.74 31.04 3.23
C LEU A 472 -0.27 29.58 3.24
N LEU A 473 -0.07 29.00 4.42
CA LEU A 473 0.33 27.60 4.59
C LEU A 473 -0.77 26.62 4.13
N MET A 474 -2.03 26.95 4.39
CA MET A 474 -3.18 26.21 3.86
C MET A 474 -3.29 26.34 2.33
N GLY A 475 -2.90 27.49 1.76
CA GLY A 475 -2.74 27.68 0.32
C GLY A 475 -1.63 26.79 -0.27
N MET A 476 -0.47 26.75 0.37
CA MET A 476 0.64 25.85 -0.01
C MET A 476 0.23 24.38 0.06
N MET A 477 -0.48 24.00 1.14
CA MET A 477 -1.06 22.67 1.29
C MET A 477 -1.99 22.33 0.12
N GLY A 478 -2.86 23.27 -0.25
CA GLY A 478 -3.77 23.18 -1.39
C GLY A 478 -3.06 22.91 -2.72
N ILE A 479 -2.12 23.80 -3.07
CA ILE A 479 -1.34 23.72 -4.31
C ILE A 479 -0.54 22.41 -4.36
N GLY A 480 0.14 22.05 -3.26
CA GLY A 480 0.87 20.80 -3.15
C GLY A 480 -0.03 19.58 -3.36
N GLY A 481 -1.24 19.60 -2.77
CA GLY A 481 -2.24 18.55 -2.95
C GLY A 481 -2.68 18.39 -4.41
N LEU A 482 -2.96 19.49 -5.11
CA LEU A 482 -3.33 19.45 -6.54
C LEU A 482 -2.19 18.91 -7.41
N ILE A 483 -0.95 19.37 -7.18
CA ILE A 483 0.24 18.86 -7.89
C ILE A 483 0.39 17.35 -7.66
N ALA A 484 0.23 16.90 -6.42
CA ALA A 484 0.31 15.50 -6.07
C ALA A 484 -0.77 14.65 -6.76
N ILE A 485 -2.00 15.15 -6.84
CA ILE A 485 -3.11 14.49 -7.55
C ILE A 485 -2.77 14.29 -9.03
N VAL A 486 -2.19 15.31 -9.69
CA VAL A 486 -1.76 15.18 -11.10
C VAL A 486 -0.73 14.04 -11.24
N GLY A 487 0.29 14.00 -10.37
CA GLY A 487 1.29 12.93 -10.39
C GLY A 487 0.68 11.53 -10.16
N GLY A 488 -0.26 11.42 -9.23
CA GLY A 488 -0.98 10.17 -8.95
C GLY A 488 -1.88 9.72 -10.11
N LEU A 489 -2.64 10.63 -10.73
CA LEU A 489 -3.48 10.33 -11.89
C LEU A 489 -2.66 9.96 -13.12
N MET A 490 -1.47 10.57 -13.30
CA MET A 490 -0.53 10.16 -14.33
C MET A 490 -0.07 8.70 -14.13
N PHE A 491 0.24 8.30 -12.89
CA PHE A 491 0.55 6.90 -12.58
C PHE A 491 -0.61 5.97 -12.96
N VAL A 492 -1.85 6.30 -12.56
CA VAL A 492 -3.04 5.49 -12.88
C VAL A 492 -3.24 5.39 -14.39
N TYR A 493 -3.09 6.50 -15.12
CA TYR A 493 -3.20 6.51 -16.58
C TYR A 493 -2.14 5.65 -17.27
N ILE A 494 -0.86 5.78 -16.87
CA ILE A 494 0.24 4.98 -17.44
C ILE A 494 -0.01 3.49 -17.21
N CYS A 495 -0.37 3.10 -15.97
CA CYS A 495 -0.62 1.71 -15.64
C CYS A 495 -1.87 1.18 -16.35
N GLY A 496 -2.94 1.98 -16.38
CA GLY A 496 -4.19 1.63 -17.03
C GLY A 496 -4.02 1.41 -18.54
N LYS A 497 -3.28 2.30 -19.21
CA LYS A 497 -2.96 2.16 -20.64
C LYS A 497 -2.26 0.82 -20.93
N THR A 498 -1.26 0.46 -20.14
CA THR A 498 -0.49 -0.78 -20.34
C THR A 498 -1.31 -2.02 -19.98
N MET A 499 -2.01 -2.02 -18.85
CA MET A 499 -2.64 -3.23 -18.31
C MET A 499 -4.03 -3.55 -18.90
N PHE A 500 -4.78 -2.54 -19.36
CA PHE A 500 -6.13 -2.73 -19.92
C PHE A 500 -6.11 -2.85 -21.44
N PHE A 501 -5.22 -2.16 -22.16
CA PHE A 501 -5.24 -2.14 -23.63
C PHE A 501 -4.28 -3.14 -24.29
N LEU A 502 -3.10 -3.41 -23.71
CA LEU A 502 -2.10 -4.28 -24.38
C LEU A 502 -2.46 -5.77 -24.41
N LYS A 503 -3.43 -6.22 -23.61
CA LYS A 503 -3.85 -7.64 -23.62
C LYS A 503 -4.72 -7.99 -24.84
N GLY A 504 -5.32 -7.01 -25.51
CA GLY A 504 -6.17 -7.23 -26.69
C GLY A 504 -5.39 -7.66 -27.95
N MET A 505 -4.17 -7.16 -28.14
CA MET A 505 -3.39 -7.40 -29.37
C MET A 505 -2.75 -8.80 -29.46
N LYS A 506 -2.79 -9.61 -28.40
CA LYS A 506 -2.25 -10.98 -28.43
C LYS A 506 -3.22 -12.03 -29.00
N LEU A 507 -4.50 -11.69 -29.18
CA LEU A 507 -5.51 -12.61 -29.75
C LEU A 507 -5.83 -12.33 -31.23
N GLU A 508 -5.31 -11.25 -31.81
CA GLU A 508 -5.52 -10.92 -33.24
C GLU A 508 -4.34 -11.33 -34.14
N TYR A 509 -3.27 -11.92 -33.58
CA TYR A 509 -2.04 -12.25 -34.32
C TYR A 509 -1.50 -13.67 -34.03
N GLU A 510 -2.26 -14.50 -33.31
CA GLU A 510 -2.14 -15.97 -33.31
C GLU A 510 -3.38 -16.53 -34.00
#